data_AF-G0HCG7-F1
#
_entry.id   AF-G0HCG7-F1
#
_cell.length_a   1.000
_cell.length_b   1.000
_cell.length_c   1.000
_cell.angle_alpha   90.00
_cell.angle_beta   90.00
_cell.angle_gamma   90.00
#
_symmetry.space_group_name_H-M   'P 1'
#
loop_
_entity.id
_entity.type
_entity.pdbx_description
1 polymer ?
#
loop_
_entity_poly.entity_id
_entity_poly.type
_entity_poly.pdbx_seq_one_letter_code
_entity_poly.pdbx_strand_id
1 'polypeptide(L)'
;MVKVTGRWGRIRWVPVIDEDKAARILARARQVGEGFFVPVMSTGEVDRNALNRINRVLKKRGFGVVDATGLRNRWLVDLACRPGIPAAVLMSVAGVGDLRILADQADSLPRYTPQQLARLFIAADEGTDDPDLDAAGDGGPGRWQS
;
A
#
# COMPACT_ATOMS: atom_id res chain seq x y z
N MET A 1 -4.15 -0.93 11.43
CA MET A 1 -3.01 -1.51 10.68
C MET A 1 -3.34 -2.94 10.27
N VAL A 2 -2.93 -3.38 9.08
CA VAL A 2 -3.13 -4.76 8.58
C VAL A 2 -1.80 -5.36 8.15
N LYS A 3 -1.52 -6.59 8.59
CA LYS A 3 -0.36 -7.38 8.16
C LYS A 3 -0.64 -8.01 6.80
N VAL A 4 0.22 -7.76 5.82
CA VAL A 4 0.12 -8.34 4.48
C VAL A 4 1.39 -9.11 4.16
N THR A 5 1.24 -10.40 3.84
CA THR A 5 2.34 -11.24 3.39
C THR A 5 2.40 -11.19 1.86
N GLY A 6 3.51 -10.72 1.32
CA GLY A 6 3.77 -10.68 -0.12
C GLY A 6 4.34 -11.99 -0.67
N ARG A 7 4.60 -11.98 -1.98
CA ARG A 7 5.37 -13.03 -2.64
C ARG A 7 6.76 -13.12 -1.97
N TRP A 8 7.27 -14.34 -1.79
CA TRP A 8 8.55 -14.61 -1.10
C TRP A 8 8.55 -14.37 0.42
N GLY A 9 7.38 -14.36 1.07
CA GLY A 9 7.29 -14.30 2.54
C GLY A 9 7.58 -12.92 3.14
N ARG A 10 7.78 -11.88 2.31
CA ARG A 10 7.97 -10.51 2.81
C ARG A 10 6.71 -10.00 3.47
N ILE A 11 6.81 -9.71 4.76
CA ILE A 11 5.73 -9.11 5.55
C ILE A 11 5.81 -7.59 5.42
N ARG A 12 4.66 -6.95 5.19
CA ARG A 12 4.50 -5.50 5.27
C ARG A 12 3.28 -5.13 6.08
N TRP A 13 3.35 -3.98 6.73
CA TRP A 13 2.24 -3.41 7.48
C TRP A 13 1.62 -2.27 6.68
N VAL A 14 0.30 -2.37 6.45
CA VAL A 14 -0.44 -1.39 5.64
C VAL A 14 -1.44 -0.65 6.54
N PRO A 15 -1.40 0.68 6.58
CA PRO A 15 -2.41 1.46 7.29
C PRO A 15 -3.75 1.36 6.55
N VAL A 16 -4.82 1.20 7.32
CA VAL A 16 -6.18 1.28 6.79
C VAL A 16 -6.69 2.67 7.09
N ILE A 17 -6.83 3.48 6.04
CA ILE A 17 -7.10 4.93 6.14
C ILE A 17 -8.59 5.27 6.00
N ASP A 18 -9.42 4.30 5.65
CA ASP A 18 -10.85 4.49 5.41
C ASP A 18 -11.63 3.59 6.37
N GLU A 19 -12.19 4.21 7.40
CA GLU A 19 -12.87 3.52 8.50
C GLU A 19 -14.10 2.75 8.03
N ASP A 20 -14.88 3.32 7.11
CA ASP A 20 -16.08 2.67 6.56
C ASP A 20 -15.72 1.41 5.75
N LYS A 21 -14.70 1.50 4.90
CA LYS A 21 -14.19 0.33 4.17
C LYS A 21 -13.61 -0.70 5.13
N ALA A 22 -12.88 -0.26 6.16
CA ALA A 22 -12.34 -1.14 7.19
C ALA A 22 -13.47 -1.91 7.90
N ALA A 23 -14.50 -1.19 8.36
CA ALA A 23 -15.64 -1.76 9.05
C ALA A 23 -16.36 -2.79 8.18
N ARG A 24 -16.57 -2.50 6.89
CA ARG A 24 -17.19 -3.44 5.94
C ARG A 24 -16.34 -4.70 5.72
N ILE A 25 -15.03 -4.54 5.60
CA ILE A 25 -14.10 -5.67 5.45
C ILE A 25 -14.10 -6.53 6.72
N LEU A 26 -13.99 -5.91 7.90
CA LEU A 26 -14.00 -6.60 9.18
C LEU A 26 -15.33 -7.31 9.45
N ALA A 27 -16.46 -6.66 9.16
CA ALA A 27 -17.78 -7.28 9.27
C ALA A 27 -17.88 -8.52 8.38
N ARG A 28 -17.39 -8.44 7.14
CA ARG A 28 -17.36 -9.60 6.25
C ARG A 28 -16.38 -10.68 6.72
N ALA A 29 -15.22 -10.32 7.25
CA ALA A 29 -14.25 -11.28 7.78
C ALA A 29 -14.84 -12.06 8.96
N ARG A 30 -15.59 -11.41 9.85
CA ARG A 30 -16.32 -12.07 10.94
C ARG A 30 -17.36 -13.08 10.45
N GLN A 31 -18.03 -12.80 9.33
CA GLN A 31 -19.00 -13.74 8.74
C GLN A 31 -18.33 -14.96 8.10
N VAL A 32 -17.11 -14.82 7.60
CA VAL A 32 -16.37 -15.87 6.89
C VAL A 32 -15.50 -16.70 7.84
N GLY A 33 -15.10 -16.15 8.99
CA GLY A 33 -14.27 -16.82 9.99
C GLY A 33 -12.86 -17.08 9.48
N GLU A 34 -12.39 -18.31 9.61
CA GLU A 34 -11.08 -18.78 9.09
C GLU A 34 -11.10 -19.06 7.58
N GLY A 35 -12.28 -18.94 6.95
CA GLY A 35 -12.42 -19.10 5.51
C GLY A 35 -11.79 -17.97 4.70
N PHE A 36 -11.66 -18.18 3.40
CA PHE A 36 -11.15 -17.17 2.50
C PHE A 36 -12.17 -16.07 2.20
N PHE A 37 -11.71 -14.83 2.23
CA PHE A 37 -12.54 -13.65 1.99
C PHE A 37 -13.15 -13.60 0.58
N VAL A 38 -12.40 -14.09 -0.41
CA VAL A 38 -12.85 -14.28 -1.80
C VAL A 38 -13.16 -15.76 -1.97
N PRO A 39 -14.27 -16.14 -2.64
CA PRO A 39 -14.62 -17.54 -2.82
C PRO A 39 -13.47 -18.31 -3.46
N VAL A 40 -13.04 -19.33 -2.74
CA VAL A 40 -12.04 -20.31 -3.15
C VAL A 40 -12.80 -21.50 -3.72
N MET A 41 -12.27 -22.10 -4.77
CA MET A 41 -12.86 -23.32 -5.34
C MET A 41 -12.88 -24.43 -4.28
N SER A 42 -13.68 -25.47 -4.48
CA SER A 42 -13.70 -26.67 -3.63
C SER A 42 -12.32 -27.35 -3.49
N THR A 43 -11.37 -27.00 -4.36
CA THR A 43 -9.97 -27.46 -4.37
C THR A 43 -9.02 -26.66 -3.47
N GLY A 44 -9.49 -25.60 -2.79
CA GLY A 44 -8.62 -24.75 -1.96
C GLY A 44 -7.83 -23.69 -2.75
N GLU A 45 -7.98 -23.63 -4.08
CA GLU A 45 -7.41 -22.57 -4.92
C GLU A 45 -8.33 -21.34 -4.99
N VAL A 46 -7.75 -20.14 -4.85
CA VAL A 46 -8.46 -18.88 -5.12
C VAL A 46 -9.02 -18.94 -6.53
N ASP A 47 -10.33 -18.77 -6.67
CA ASP A 47 -10.99 -18.81 -7.96
C ASP A 47 -10.33 -17.81 -8.92
N ARG A 48 -9.61 -18.31 -9.92
CA ARG A 48 -8.96 -17.50 -10.95
C ARG A 48 -9.98 -16.64 -11.72
N ASN A 49 -11.27 -17.02 -11.70
CA ASN A 49 -12.38 -16.28 -12.28
C ASN A 49 -13.10 -15.34 -11.31
N ALA A 50 -12.63 -15.18 -10.07
CA ALA A 50 -13.26 -14.27 -9.10
C ALA A 50 -13.26 -12.83 -9.63
N LEU A 51 -12.14 -12.39 -10.22
CA LEU A 51 -12.03 -11.10 -10.90
C LEU A 51 -12.98 -11.00 -12.10
N ASN A 52 -13.13 -12.07 -12.89
CA ASN A 52 -14.07 -12.10 -14.01
C ASN A 52 -15.53 -11.96 -13.53
N ARG A 53 -15.89 -12.57 -12.40
CA ARG A 53 -17.22 -12.40 -11.78
C ARG A 53 -17.42 -10.98 -11.27
N ILE A 54 -16.43 -10.40 -10.59
CA ILE A 54 -16.47 -9.01 -10.13
C ILE A 54 -16.65 -8.07 -11.34
N ASN A 55 -15.85 -8.23 -12.39
CA ASN A 55 -15.95 -7.45 -13.62
C ASN A 55 -17.30 -7.58 -14.31
N ARG A 56 -17.92 -8.78 -14.29
CA ARG A 56 -19.28 -8.97 -14.82
C ARG A 56 -20.32 -8.20 -14.01
N VAL A 57 -20.21 -8.18 -12.67
CA VAL A 57 -21.11 -7.42 -11.80
C VAL A 57 -20.92 -5.91 -12.00
N LEU A 58 -19.68 -5.44 -12.09
CA LEU A 58 -19.36 -4.04 -12.33
C LEU A 58 -19.87 -3.57 -13.68
N LYS A 59 -19.66 -4.37 -14.74
CA LYS A 59 -20.18 -4.08 -16.08
C LYS A 59 -21.71 -3.98 -16.10
N LYS A 60 -22.42 -4.89 -15.41
CA LYS A 60 -23.88 -4.82 -15.25
C LYS A 60 -24.37 -3.54 -14.57
N ARG A 61 -23.52 -2.92 -13.74
CA ARG A 61 -23.80 -1.65 -13.04
C ARG A 61 -23.30 -0.42 -13.80
N GLY A 62 -22.80 -0.59 -15.03
CA GLY A 62 -22.31 0.51 -15.86
C GLY A 62 -20.85 0.91 -15.60
N PHE A 63 -20.12 0.18 -14.75
CA PHE A 63 -18.71 0.44 -14.49
C PHE A 63 -17.79 -0.27 -15.49
N GLY A 64 -16.60 0.29 -15.71
CA GLY A 64 -15.54 -0.32 -16.53
C GLY A 64 -14.98 -1.62 -15.95
N VAL A 65 -14.17 -2.31 -16.75
CA VAL A 65 -13.44 -3.50 -16.31
C VAL A 65 -12.35 -3.09 -15.33
N VAL A 66 -12.25 -3.80 -14.21
CA VAL A 66 -11.21 -3.62 -13.20
C VAL A 66 -10.03 -4.52 -13.54
N ASP A 67 -8.87 -3.89 -13.73
CA ASP A 67 -7.56 -4.53 -13.75
C ASP A 67 -6.88 -4.33 -12.39
N ALA A 68 -6.59 -5.44 -11.70
CA ALA A 68 -5.93 -5.40 -10.39
C ALA A 68 -4.51 -4.82 -10.47
N THR A 69 -3.79 -5.06 -11.57
CA THR A 69 -2.45 -4.50 -11.78
C THR A 69 -2.55 -3.00 -12.03
N GLY A 70 -3.44 -2.57 -12.92
CA GLY A 70 -3.75 -1.16 -13.16
C GLY A 70 -4.16 -0.41 -11.89
N LEU A 71 -5.03 -0.99 -11.06
CA LEU A 71 -5.41 -0.40 -9.77
C LEU A 71 -4.22 -0.27 -8.81
N ARG A 72 -3.35 -1.28 -8.75
CA ARG A 72 -2.14 -1.22 -7.92
C ARG A 72 -1.21 -0.10 -8.40
N ASN A 73 -0.99 0.01 -9.70
CA ASN A 73 -0.15 1.05 -10.28
C ASN A 73 -0.74 2.44 -10.05
N ARG A 74 -2.06 2.58 -10.22
CA ARG A 74 -2.76 3.83 -9.93
C ARG A 74 -2.62 4.22 -8.45
N TRP A 75 -2.81 3.26 -7.54
CA TRP A 75 -2.65 3.51 -6.11
C TRP A 75 -1.20 3.90 -5.75
N LEU A 76 -0.19 3.30 -6.39
CA LEU A 76 1.21 3.68 -6.24
C LEU A 76 1.46 5.13 -6.67
N VAL A 77 0.92 5.54 -7.81
CA VAL A 77 1.00 6.94 -8.29
C VAL A 77 0.27 7.87 -7.32
N ASP A 78 -0.96 7.54 -6.92
CA ASP A 78 -1.72 8.36 -5.96
C ASP A 78 -0.96 8.51 -4.64
N LEU A 79 -0.30 7.45 -4.14
CA LEU A 79 0.51 7.50 -2.93
C LEU A 79 1.77 8.38 -3.11
N ALA A 80 2.43 8.30 -4.27
CA ALA A 80 3.58 9.15 -4.60
C ALA A 80 3.21 10.64 -4.71
N CYS A 81 1.98 10.94 -5.11
CA CYS A 81 1.48 12.31 -5.23
C CYS A 81 1.03 12.90 -3.88
N ARG A 82 0.96 12.11 -2.80
CA ARG A 82 0.55 12.62 -1.49
C ARG A 82 1.68 13.45 -0.87
N PRO A 83 1.41 14.72 -0.52
CA PRO A 83 2.39 15.55 0.17
C PRO A 83 2.86 14.88 1.47
N GLY A 84 4.16 14.97 1.74
CA GLY A 84 4.75 14.49 3.00
C GLY A 84 4.93 12.97 3.11
N ILE A 85 4.70 12.18 2.05
CA ILE A 85 5.00 10.74 2.06
C ILE A 85 6.40 10.51 1.45
N PRO A 86 7.40 10.09 2.25
CA PRO A 86 8.72 9.78 1.72
C PRO A 86 8.70 8.55 0.81
N ALA A 87 9.63 8.50 -0.15
CA ALA A 87 9.80 7.35 -1.05
C ALA A 87 9.99 6.02 -0.28
N ALA A 88 10.72 6.04 0.84
CA ALA A 88 10.92 4.87 1.69
C ALA A 88 9.61 4.32 2.29
N VAL A 89 8.71 5.20 2.72
CA VAL A 89 7.37 4.82 3.25
C VAL A 89 6.52 4.24 2.13
N LEU A 90 6.54 4.85 0.95
CA LEU A 90 5.85 4.32 -0.23
C LEU A 90 6.33 2.91 -0.55
N MET A 91 7.65 2.69 -0.62
CA MET A 91 8.24 1.39 -0.95
C MET A 91 7.89 0.31 0.09
N SER A 92 7.95 0.64 1.38
CA SER A 92 7.66 -0.31 2.46
C SER A 92 6.18 -0.71 2.49
N VAL A 93 5.27 0.26 2.36
CA VAL A 93 3.82 0.02 2.39
C VAL A 93 3.33 -0.69 1.12
N ALA A 94 3.86 -0.30 -0.05
CA ALA A 94 3.47 -0.95 -1.29
C ALA A 94 4.15 -2.32 -1.49
N GLY A 95 5.29 -2.54 -0.84
CA GLY A 95 6.11 -3.75 -1.01
C GLY A 95 6.74 -3.82 -2.40
N VAL A 96 7.27 -2.70 -2.89
CA VAL A 96 7.98 -2.61 -4.17
C VAL A 96 9.48 -2.49 -3.94
N GLY A 97 10.28 -3.10 -4.82
CA GLY A 97 11.75 -3.06 -4.73
C GLY A 97 12.37 -1.85 -5.44
N ASP A 98 11.62 -1.24 -6.37
CA ASP A 98 12.03 -0.07 -7.13
C ASP A 98 10.80 0.81 -7.45
N LEU A 99 11.06 1.98 -8.02
CA LEU A 99 10.06 2.98 -8.40
C LEU A 99 9.87 3.08 -9.92
N ARG A 100 10.21 2.03 -10.68
CA ARG A 100 10.13 2.05 -12.16
C ARG A 100 8.73 2.40 -12.66
N ILE A 101 7.69 1.95 -11.97
CA ILE A 101 6.30 2.29 -12.30
C ILE A 101 6.03 3.80 -12.27
N LEU A 102 6.70 4.56 -11.41
CA LEU A 102 6.55 6.01 -11.36
C LEU A 102 7.24 6.65 -12.56
N ALA A 103 8.39 6.13 -12.98
CA ALA A 103 9.08 6.57 -14.20
C ALA A 103 8.24 6.27 -15.45
N ASP A 104 7.66 5.07 -15.55
CA ASP A 104 6.78 4.67 -16.65
C ASP A 104 5.47 5.48 -16.69
N GLN A 105 5.13 6.19 -15.62
CA GLN A 105 3.92 7.01 -15.48
C GLN A 105 4.26 8.48 -15.16
N ALA A 106 5.41 8.97 -15.62
CA ALA A 106 5.91 10.31 -15.29
C ALA A 106 4.90 11.42 -15.60
N ASP A 107 4.09 11.28 -16.66
CA ASP A 107 3.04 12.25 -17.01
C ASP A 107 1.89 12.33 -16.00
N SER A 108 1.73 11.33 -15.15
CA SER A 108 0.75 11.33 -14.05
C SER A 108 1.31 11.93 -12.76
N LEU A 109 2.59 12.29 -12.72
CA LEU A 109 3.22 12.88 -11.55
C LEU A 109 3.09 14.41 -11.55
N PRO A 110 3.04 15.05 -10.36
CA PRO A 110 3.03 16.50 -10.27
C PRO A 110 4.30 17.09 -10.86
N ARG A 111 4.15 18.15 -11.65
CA ARG A 111 5.28 18.94 -12.16
C ARG A 111 5.50 20.12 -11.24
N TYR A 112 6.76 20.35 -10.87
CA TYR A 112 7.15 21.44 -9.98
C TYR A 112 8.02 22.45 -10.74
N THR A 113 7.74 23.74 -10.52
CA THR A 113 8.65 24.80 -10.95
C THR A 113 9.91 24.81 -10.06
N PRO A 114 11.02 25.42 -10.51
CA PRO A 114 12.21 25.55 -9.68
C PRO A 114 11.95 26.21 -8.31
N GLN A 115 11.06 27.20 -8.26
CA GLN A 115 10.69 27.89 -7.02
C GLN A 115 9.90 26.98 -6.07
N GLN A 116 9.03 26.11 -6.61
CA GLN A 116 8.31 25.13 -5.81
C GLN A 116 9.26 24.05 -5.26
N LEU A 117 10.21 23.59 -6.06
CA LEU A 117 11.24 22.64 -5.61
C LEU A 117 12.09 23.22 -4.48
N ALA A 118 12.55 24.47 -4.60
CA ALA A 118 13.33 25.13 -3.56
C ALA A 118 12.56 25.19 -2.22
N ARG A 119 11.27 25.54 -2.25
CA ARG A 119 10.41 25.54 -1.04
C ARG A 119 10.25 24.16 -0.43
N LEU A 120 10.11 23.13 -1.25
CA LEU A 120 10.01 21.74 -0.78
C LEU A 120 11.30 21.27 -0.12
N PHE A 121 12.46 21.63 -0.65
CA PHE A 121 13.75 21.28 -0.04
C PHE A 121 13.97 21.99 1.29
N ILE A 122 13.66 23.30 1.37
CA ILE A 122 13.75 24.04 2.64
C ILE A 122 12.84 23.41 3.70
N ALA A 123 11.58 23.10 3.36
CA ALA A 123 10.64 22.49 4.29
C ALA A 123 11.05 21.08 4.73
N ALA A 124 11.75 20.32 3.87
CA ALA A 124 12.27 19.00 4.22
C ALA A 124 13.42 19.09 5.21
N ASP A 125 14.33 20.04 5.04
CA ASP A 125 15.44 20.28 5.97
C ASP A 125 14.92 20.74 7.34
N GLU A 126 13.95 21.66 7.36
CA GLU A 126 13.33 22.15 8.60
C GLU A 126 12.52 21.07 9.35
N GLY A 127 11.97 20.08 8.63
CA GLY A 127 11.18 18.99 9.19
C GLY A 127 11.99 17.79 9.71
N THR A 128 13.34 17.85 9.65
CA THR A 128 14.22 16.76 10.08
C THR A 128 14.71 16.91 11.54
N ASP A 129 14.40 18.04 12.20
CA ASP A 129 14.67 18.26 13.63
C ASP A 129 13.58 17.62 14.54
N ASP A 130 13.29 16.33 14.34
CA ASP A 130 12.49 15.54 15.31
C ASP A 130 13.44 14.80 16.27
N PRO A 131 13.61 15.26 17.52
CA PRO A 131 14.55 14.67 18.48
C PRO A 131 14.18 13.25 18.93
N ASP A 132 13.00 12.73 18.59
CA ASP A 132 12.54 11.41 19.02
C ASP A 132 13.02 10.24 18.13
N LEU A 133 13.64 10.50 16.96
CA LEU A 133 14.21 9.45 16.12
C LEU A 133 15.60 8.97 16.58
N ASP A 134 16.31 9.77 17.38
CA ASP A 134 17.62 9.41 17.95
C ASP A 134 17.49 8.49 19.19
N ALA A 135 16.29 8.35 19.76
CA ALA A 135 16.03 7.51 20.93
C ALA A 135 15.91 6.00 20.61
N ALA A 136 15.89 5.61 19.34
CA ALA A 136 15.79 4.21 18.91
C ALA A 136 17.16 3.55 18.61
N GLY A 137 18.25 4.14 19.14
CA GLY A 137 19.63 3.77 18.85
C GLY A 137 20.43 3.25 20.05
N ASP A 138 19.83 2.59 21.05
CA ASP A 138 20.59 1.82 22.04
C ASP A 138 19.94 0.45 22.31
N GLY A 139 20.30 -0.51 21.47
CA GLY A 139 19.93 -1.92 21.58
C GLY A 139 21.14 -2.78 21.30
N GLY A 140 22.23 -2.59 22.07
CA GLY A 140 23.40 -3.45 22.04
C GLY A 140 23.05 -4.93 22.31
N PRO A 141 23.86 -5.90 21.82
CA PRO A 141 23.52 -7.32 21.85
C PRO A 141 23.65 -7.89 23.28
N GLY A 142 22.54 -7.87 24.02
CA GLY A 142 22.41 -8.49 25.34
C GLY A 142 22.20 -10.00 25.27
N ARG A 143 23.31 -10.75 25.41
CA ARG A 143 23.47 -12.03 26.13
C ARG A 143 22.18 -12.83 26.45
N TRP A 144 22.00 -13.96 25.76
CA TRP A 144 21.25 -15.10 26.29
C TRP A 144 22.22 -16.04 27.01
N GLN A 145 22.07 -16.20 28.33
CA GLN A 145 22.53 -17.40 29.04
C GLN A 145 21.40 -17.89 29.94
N SER A 146 21.29 -19.22 29.99
CA SER A 146 20.32 -20.04 30.72
C SER A 146 20.24 -19.77 32.21
#